data_AF-A0AAE6IVH9-F1
#
_entry.id   AF-A0AAE6IVH9-F1
#
_cell.length_a   1.000
_cell.length_b   1.000
_cell.length_c   1.000
_cell.angle_alpha   90.00
_cell.angle_beta   90.00
_cell.angle_gamma   90.00
#
_symmetry.space_group_name_H-M   'P 1'
#
loop_
_entity.id
_entity.type
_entity.pdbx_description
1 polymer ?
#
loop_
_entity_poly.entity_id
_entity_poly.type
_entity_poly.pdbx_seq_one_letter_code
_entity_poly.pdbx_strand_id
1 'polypeptide(L)'
;MENSAWDEAVFCFEQAYKNEKNNKTKIYYALTRLAAISTKPETVSFIRNRLGIEAYPNRLNALINLDWFKDIDREYKSSFPVDKDKAAFTEYTSGSYDDNYVRVNAHVKADGEDTAGKQTANSWKVYTWGITDEEGNKTDGWFDYDDKASYEALLKLDPKERRGWHDFNSVTLVIDNFADDGAYMVPFDGFSEGSIPAATKKYSRGAGVQTWYKYKAVYTEYLPEVKVIADWYKDMRPLMKLPAIIVERYANSADSLIDEVYGLIFGKEFEEAVKVLKSLDDTPVDIPSKLIKLLHLEEHLGEDGFSIQSAQIKGVVGGLLVARGGMEFVQSYQFTTDLSFLKANWENREFNTQIKDKLKTYSKAMDPLANGFLTTRNAYKMRAAKEDFVAGLDLLVAMYDSFLSDSNMPQDAKDKVEKDYGYIKGLVQSTRDAIKNGGTVDMLQGENNYLQTEFTEFTINMGTLFTPGALKIENLFELDGNKPKISTSKRNRPCITFTLPNDIVELKDKNGNVFKDIQIDIGDFADTLKEFYKNK
;
A
#
# COMPACT_ATOMS: atom_id res chain seq x y z
N MET A 1 21.52 4.96 28.70
CA MET A 1 20.67 4.13 27.81
C MET A 1 20.01 2.94 28.51
N GLU A 2 20.28 2.65 29.79
CA GLU A 2 19.67 1.50 30.52
C GLU A 2 18.15 1.59 30.73
N ASN A 3 17.54 2.77 30.55
CA ASN A 3 16.12 3.01 30.84
C ASN A 3 15.29 3.39 29.59
N SER A 4 15.77 3.11 28.37
CA SER A 4 15.14 3.61 27.12
C SER A 4 14.90 5.13 27.13
N ALA A 5 15.74 5.88 27.85
CA ALA A 5 15.68 7.32 27.97
C ALA A 5 16.40 8.00 26.79
N TRP A 6 15.82 7.91 25.59
CA TRP A 6 16.40 8.46 24.36
C TRP A 6 16.55 9.97 24.43
N ASP A 7 15.59 10.68 25.03
CA ASP A 7 15.68 12.14 25.23
C ASP A 7 16.91 12.54 26.08
N GLU A 8 17.23 11.78 27.13
CA GLU A 8 18.45 12.00 27.94
C GLU A 8 19.72 11.59 27.18
N ALA A 9 19.64 10.52 26.38
CA ALA A 9 20.77 10.04 25.58
C ALA A 9 21.24 11.09 24.57
N VAL A 10 20.32 11.84 23.93
CA VAL A 10 20.68 12.95 23.01
C VAL A 10 21.59 13.95 23.70
N PHE A 11 21.22 14.39 24.91
CA PHE A 11 22.03 15.34 25.67
C PHE A 11 23.40 14.75 26.02
N CYS A 12 23.45 13.49 26.46
CA CYS A 12 24.72 12.82 26.77
C CYS A 12 25.63 12.70 25.55
N PHE A 13 25.11 12.37 24.37
CA PHE A 13 25.91 12.29 23.14
C PHE A 13 26.40 13.66 22.67
N GLU A 14 25.61 14.71 22.85
CA GLU A 14 26.06 16.08 22.58
C GLU A 14 27.22 16.49 23.50
N GLN A 15 27.14 16.19 24.80
CA GLN A 15 28.23 16.49 25.73
C GLN A 15 29.47 15.64 25.42
N ALA A 16 29.30 14.36 25.10
CA ALA A 16 30.39 13.49 24.70
C ALA A 16 31.11 14.04 23.46
N TYR A 17 30.37 14.48 22.44
CA TYR A 17 30.93 15.09 21.23
C TYR A 17 31.62 16.45 21.47
N LYS A 18 31.15 17.24 22.44
CA LYS A 18 31.85 18.48 22.85
C LYS A 18 33.19 18.19 23.52
N ASN A 19 33.26 17.12 24.31
CA ASN A 19 34.46 16.73 25.05
C ASN A 19 35.47 15.99 24.17
N GLU A 20 35.01 15.11 23.30
CA GLU A 20 35.84 14.28 22.43
C GLU A 20 35.21 14.21 21.04
N LYS A 21 36.02 14.37 19.99
CA LYS A 21 35.55 14.42 18.58
C LYS A 21 36.04 13.23 17.76
N ASN A 22 36.11 12.06 18.39
CA ASN A 22 36.40 10.80 17.70
C ASN A 22 35.21 10.31 16.85
N ASN A 23 35.38 9.28 16.03
CA ASN A 23 34.30 8.78 15.17
C ASN A 23 33.07 8.33 15.96
N LYS A 24 33.26 7.64 17.09
CA LYS A 24 32.16 7.15 17.93
C LYS A 24 31.23 8.28 18.39
N THR A 25 31.81 9.32 18.98
CA THR A 25 31.07 10.50 19.46
C THR A 25 30.44 11.30 18.32
N LYS A 26 31.14 11.47 17.19
CA LYS A 26 30.60 12.09 15.97
C LYS A 26 29.35 11.37 15.46
N ILE A 27 29.39 10.04 15.37
CA ILE A 27 28.28 9.22 14.87
C ILE A 27 27.06 9.36 15.77
N TYR A 28 27.21 9.10 17.08
CA TYR A 28 26.08 9.17 18.00
C TYR A 28 25.49 10.58 18.08
N TYR A 29 26.32 11.62 18.09
CA TYR A 29 25.85 12.99 18.02
C TYR A 29 25.04 13.27 16.74
N ALA A 30 25.57 12.92 15.57
CA ALA A 30 24.90 13.24 14.32
C ALA A 30 23.60 12.45 14.12
N LEU A 31 23.59 11.14 14.42
CA LEU A 31 22.39 10.31 14.31
C LEU A 31 21.28 10.78 15.27
N THR A 32 21.63 11.15 16.50
CA THR A 32 20.64 11.71 17.43
C THR A 32 20.15 13.09 17.02
N ARG A 33 20.99 13.94 16.43
CA ARG A 33 20.56 15.22 15.85
C ARG A 33 19.59 15.02 14.69
N LEU A 34 19.81 14.03 13.83
CA LEU A 34 18.87 13.68 12.76
C LEU A 34 17.53 13.20 13.34
N ALA A 35 17.55 12.28 14.32
CA ALA A 35 16.34 11.81 14.98
C ALA A 35 15.57 12.94 15.68
N ALA A 36 16.27 13.89 16.32
CA ALA A 36 15.66 15.02 17.02
C ALA A 36 14.91 15.99 16.09
N ILE A 37 15.16 15.98 14.77
CA ILE A 37 14.37 16.76 13.81
C ILE A 37 12.90 16.35 13.87
N SER A 38 12.59 15.07 14.13
CA SER A 38 11.20 14.59 14.23
C SER A 38 10.46 15.14 15.44
N THR A 39 11.15 15.54 16.50
CA THR A 39 10.54 15.93 17.79
C THR A 39 10.74 17.39 18.14
N LYS A 40 11.45 18.17 17.32
CA LYS A 40 11.60 19.63 17.52
C LYS A 40 10.24 20.35 17.45
N PRO A 41 10.06 21.46 18.18
CA PRO A 41 8.76 22.13 18.30
C PRO A 41 8.10 22.47 16.97
N GLU A 42 8.88 22.89 15.97
CA GLU A 42 8.39 23.26 14.64
C GLU A 42 7.84 22.04 13.89
N THR A 43 8.54 20.90 13.94
CA THR A 43 8.09 19.64 13.33
C THR A 43 6.84 19.12 14.02
N VAL A 44 6.83 19.10 15.36
CA VAL A 44 5.67 18.66 16.13
C VAL A 44 4.45 19.53 15.82
N SER A 45 4.65 20.85 15.79
CA SER A 45 3.60 21.81 15.43
C SER A 45 3.10 21.56 14.01
N PHE A 46 4.00 21.31 13.06
CA PHE A 46 3.64 21.00 11.69
C PHE A 46 2.78 19.72 11.62
N ILE A 47 3.23 18.61 12.20
CA ILE A 47 2.50 17.34 12.14
C ILE A 47 1.13 17.44 12.85
N ARG A 48 1.07 18.04 14.05
CA ARG A 48 -0.18 18.20 14.80
C ARG A 48 -1.15 19.16 14.11
N ASN A 49 -0.68 20.35 13.76
CA ASN A 49 -1.56 21.44 13.32
C ASN A 49 -1.82 21.44 11.81
N ARG A 50 -0.83 21.03 11.00
CA ARG A 50 -0.97 20.97 9.53
C ARG A 50 -1.49 19.61 9.08
N LEU A 51 -0.90 18.51 9.55
CA LEU A 51 -1.31 17.15 9.12
C LEU A 51 -2.41 16.53 9.98
N GLY A 52 -2.75 17.15 11.12
CA GLY A 52 -3.91 16.76 11.94
C GLY A 52 -3.68 15.56 12.85
N ILE A 53 -2.44 15.12 13.08
CA ILE A 53 -2.15 14.02 14.00
C ILE A 53 -1.95 14.60 15.41
N GLU A 54 -3.02 14.75 16.19
CA GLU A 54 -3.01 15.51 17.46
C GLU A 54 -2.05 14.92 18.51
N ALA A 55 -1.99 13.59 18.58
CA ALA A 55 -1.16 12.88 19.56
C ALA A 55 0.32 12.81 19.17
N TYR A 56 0.74 13.35 18.01
CA TYR A 56 2.11 13.21 17.52
C TYR A 56 3.13 13.67 18.58
N PRO A 57 4.13 12.87 18.96
CA PRO A 57 4.91 13.11 20.16
C PRO A 57 5.95 14.22 20.00
N ASN A 58 6.29 14.87 21.11
CA ASN A 58 7.36 15.88 21.18
C ASN A 58 8.63 15.37 21.88
N ARG A 59 8.75 14.04 22.00
CA ARG A 59 9.83 13.33 22.67
C ARG A 59 10.16 12.07 21.90
N LEU A 60 11.45 11.70 21.86
CA LEU A 60 11.91 10.56 21.06
C LEU A 60 11.38 9.24 21.61
N ASN A 61 11.28 9.09 22.95
CA ASN A 61 10.73 7.88 23.55
C ASN A 61 9.31 7.58 23.09
N ALA A 62 8.44 8.58 23.14
CA ALA A 62 7.06 8.43 22.73
C ALA A 62 6.93 8.22 21.21
N LEU A 63 7.86 8.77 20.41
CA LEU A 63 7.93 8.52 18.97
C LEU A 63 8.25 7.06 18.65
N ILE A 64 9.26 6.50 19.34
CA ILE A 64 9.77 5.14 19.11
C ILE A 64 8.82 4.07 19.67
N ASN A 65 8.23 4.30 20.85
CA ASN A 65 7.33 3.34 21.49
C ASN A 65 5.93 3.32 20.84
N LEU A 66 5.68 4.19 19.86
CA LEU A 66 4.39 4.32 19.17
C LEU A 66 3.22 4.64 20.13
N ASP A 67 3.48 5.29 21.27
CA ASP A 67 2.45 5.68 22.27
C ASP A 67 1.34 6.59 21.70
N TRP A 68 1.55 7.12 20.51
CA TRP A 68 0.65 8.01 19.77
C TRP A 68 -0.21 7.28 18.72
N PHE A 69 -0.02 5.96 18.56
CA PHE A 69 -0.89 5.07 17.82
C PHE A 69 -1.96 4.50 18.76
N LYS A 70 -3.14 4.21 18.22
CA LYS A 70 -4.24 3.61 18.97
C LYS A 70 -4.99 2.60 18.10
N ASP A 71 -5.65 1.67 18.77
CA ASP A 71 -6.63 0.78 18.15
C ASP A 71 -7.86 1.59 17.74
N ILE A 72 -8.14 1.58 16.43
CA ILE A 72 -9.31 2.24 15.84
C ILE A 72 -10.24 1.15 15.31
N ASP A 73 -11.29 0.89 16.07
CA ASP A 73 -12.37 -0.02 15.68
C ASP A 73 -13.22 0.62 14.57
N ARG A 74 -13.42 -0.11 13.46
CA ARG A 74 -14.40 0.25 12.44
C ARG A 74 -15.31 -0.89 12.08
N GLU A 75 -16.61 -0.61 12.16
CA GLU A 75 -17.63 -1.44 11.56
C GLU A 75 -17.52 -1.40 10.04
N TYR A 76 -17.53 -2.57 9.41
CA TYR A 76 -17.63 -2.73 7.98
C TYR A 76 -18.55 -3.90 7.66
N LYS A 77 -19.10 -3.90 6.45
CA LYS A 77 -19.85 -5.05 5.93
C LYS A 77 -18.86 -6.04 5.36
N SER A 78 -18.58 -7.10 6.11
CA SER A 78 -17.86 -8.27 5.61
C SER A 78 -18.82 -9.17 4.84
N SER A 79 -18.27 -10.11 4.08
CA SER A 79 -19.06 -11.13 3.41
C SER A 79 -18.51 -12.52 3.72
N PHE A 80 -19.41 -13.43 4.07
CA PHE A 80 -19.13 -14.85 4.17
C PHE A 80 -19.41 -15.46 2.79
N PRO A 81 -18.41 -16.03 2.11
CA PRO A 81 -18.69 -16.86 0.95
C PRO A 81 -19.50 -18.06 1.44
N VAL A 82 -20.73 -18.19 0.95
CA VAL A 82 -21.34 -19.52 0.89
C VAL A 82 -20.86 -20.07 -0.45
N ASP A 83 -19.74 -20.78 -0.39
CA ASP A 83 -19.09 -21.30 -1.57
C ASP A 83 -19.65 -22.67 -1.88
N LYS A 84 -20.14 -22.82 -3.11
CA LYS A 84 -20.79 -24.00 -3.70
C LYS A 84 -22.30 -24.04 -3.46
N ASP A 85 -22.93 -23.29 -4.35
CA ASP A 85 -24.26 -23.55 -4.87
C ASP A 85 -25.38 -23.26 -3.86
N LYS A 86 -26.18 -22.22 -4.14
CA LYS A 86 -27.63 -22.47 -4.04
C LYS A 86 -27.88 -23.71 -4.90
N ALA A 87 -27.92 -24.87 -4.26
CA ALA A 87 -27.91 -26.14 -4.96
C ALA A 87 -29.23 -26.28 -5.69
N ALA A 88 -29.14 -26.42 -7.01
CA ALA A 88 -30.29 -26.76 -7.83
C ALA A 88 -30.46 -28.27 -7.73
N PHE A 89 -31.59 -28.71 -7.17
CA PHE A 89 -31.96 -30.12 -7.15
C PHE A 89 -33.09 -30.37 -8.13
N THR A 90 -32.86 -31.28 -9.07
CA THR A 90 -33.88 -31.72 -10.04
C THR A 90 -34.24 -33.16 -9.77
N GLU A 91 -35.53 -33.50 -9.88
CA GLU A 91 -35.97 -34.89 -9.73
C GLU A 91 -35.28 -35.78 -10.77
N TYR A 92 -34.68 -36.86 -10.29
CA TYR A 92 -33.82 -37.74 -11.05
C TYR A 92 -34.66 -38.69 -11.91
N THR A 93 -34.46 -38.69 -13.24
CA THR A 93 -35.22 -39.55 -14.16
C THR A 93 -34.42 -40.70 -14.79
N SER A 94 -33.07 -40.67 -14.79
CA SER A 94 -32.12 -41.80 -15.09
C SER A 94 -30.66 -41.31 -15.25
N GLY A 95 -29.62 -42.06 -14.83
CA GLY A 95 -28.19 -41.69 -14.99
C GLY A 95 -27.19 -42.36 -14.01
N SER A 96 -25.87 -42.11 -14.10
CA SER A 96 -24.87 -42.71 -13.18
C SER A 96 -24.95 -42.17 -11.73
N TYR A 97 -24.30 -42.87 -10.81
CA TYR A 97 -24.52 -42.77 -9.35
C TYR A 97 -23.87 -41.55 -8.67
N ASP A 98 -23.06 -40.72 -9.32
CA ASP A 98 -22.06 -39.90 -8.60
C ASP A 98 -22.53 -38.55 -7.99
N ASP A 99 -23.82 -38.22 -7.97
CA ASP A 99 -24.33 -36.99 -7.30
C ASP A 99 -25.85 -37.04 -7.02
N ASN A 100 -26.30 -38.13 -6.39
CA ASN A 100 -27.72 -38.36 -6.15
C ASN A 100 -28.12 -38.22 -4.67
N TYR A 101 -29.26 -37.56 -4.45
CA TYR A 101 -29.74 -37.14 -3.16
C TYR A 101 -31.17 -37.59 -2.91
N VAL A 102 -31.52 -37.74 -1.64
CA VAL A 102 -32.89 -37.94 -1.18
C VAL A 102 -33.25 -36.90 -0.14
N ARG A 103 -34.53 -36.60 -0.07
CA ARG A 103 -35.06 -35.64 0.90
C ARG A 103 -35.53 -36.36 2.16
N VAL A 104 -35.11 -35.85 3.31
CA VAL A 104 -35.31 -36.50 4.61
C VAL A 104 -35.64 -35.49 5.71
N ASN A 105 -36.30 -35.99 6.75
CA ASN A 105 -36.25 -35.37 8.07
C ASN A 105 -35.12 -36.04 8.86
N ALA A 106 -34.34 -35.22 9.56
CA ALA A 106 -33.21 -35.66 10.34
C ALA A 106 -32.99 -34.72 11.53
N HIS A 107 -32.23 -35.18 12.50
CA HIS A 107 -31.73 -34.37 13.61
C HIS A 107 -30.22 -34.56 13.78
N VAL A 108 -29.58 -33.59 14.41
CA VAL A 108 -28.16 -33.71 14.78
C VAL A 108 -28.03 -34.77 15.88
N LYS A 109 -27.15 -35.73 15.66
CA LYS A 109 -26.83 -36.79 16.63
C LYS A 109 -26.43 -36.16 17.96
N ALA A 110 -27.11 -36.55 19.05
CA ALA A 110 -26.71 -36.11 20.38
C ALA A 110 -25.49 -36.90 20.89
N ASP A 111 -24.70 -36.29 21.77
CA ASP A 111 -23.57 -36.98 22.43
C ASP A 111 -24.05 -38.22 23.18
N GLY A 112 -23.45 -39.38 22.87
CA GLY A 112 -23.82 -40.66 23.46
C GLY A 112 -25.09 -41.30 22.89
N GLU A 113 -25.71 -40.72 21.85
CA GLU A 113 -26.86 -41.33 21.18
C GLU A 113 -26.46 -42.64 20.48
N ASP A 114 -27.20 -43.71 20.76
CA ASP A 114 -27.08 -44.98 20.05
C ASP A 114 -27.72 -44.87 18.66
N THR A 115 -26.87 -44.98 17.64
CA THR A 115 -27.26 -44.95 16.23
C THR A 115 -27.27 -46.33 15.59
N ALA A 116 -27.14 -47.41 16.39
CA ALA A 116 -27.20 -48.77 15.88
C ALA A 116 -28.52 -49.03 15.14
N GLY A 117 -28.42 -49.43 13.86
CA GLY A 117 -29.57 -49.68 12.99
C GLY A 117 -30.26 -48.45 12.40
N LYS A 118 -29.79 -47.23 12.70
CA LYS A 118 -30.27 -45.98 12.08
C LYS A 118 -29.39 -45.60 10.89
N GLN A 119 -29.98 -44.94 9.88
CA GLN A 119 -29.22 -44.32 8.79
C GLN A 119 -28.67 -42.96 9.25
N THR A 120 -27.43 -42.65 8.91
CA THR A 120 -26.78 -41.40 9.29
C THR A 120 -26.11 -40.76 8.08
N ALA A 121 -26.06 -39.43 8.05
CA ALA A 121 -25.30 -38.66 7.08
C ALA A 121 -24.31 -37.75 7.80
N ASN A 122 -23.07 -37.68 7.30
CA ASN A 122 -22.15 -36.63 7.74
C ASN A 122 -22.64 -35.30 7.14
N SER A 123 -22.53 -34.19 7.88
CA SER A 123 -22.97 -32.88 7.40
C SER A 123 -22.26 -32.42 6.12
N TRP A 124 -21.10 -33.01 5.80
CA TRP A 124 -20.41 -32.80 4.54
C TRP A 124 -21.29 -33.22 3.35
N LYS A 125 -21.64 -32.24 2.49
CA LYS A 125 -22.58 -32.36 1.35
C LYS A 125 -24.05 -32.52 1.74
N VAL A 126 -24.47 -32.23 2.97
CA VAL A 126 -25.90 -32.16 3.29
C VAL A 126 -26.40 -30.77 3.01
N TYR A 127 -27.58 -30.64 2.40
CA TYR A 127 -28.19 -29.34 2.15
C TYR A 127 -29.45 -29.12 2.96
N THR A 128 -29.67 -27.91 3.42
CA THR A 128 -30.86 -27.46 4.17
C THR A 128 -31.50 -26.28 3.47
N TRP A 129 -32.82 -26.15 3.62
CA TRP A 129 -33.54 -25.04 3.02
C TRP A 129 -33.36 -23.74 3.80
N GLY A 130 -33.02 -22.67 3.07
CA GLY A 130 -33.04 -21.28 3.51
C GLY A 130 -32.01 -20.90 4.57
N ILE A 131 -31.55 -19.64 4.51
CA ILE A 131 -30.77 -18.96 5.54
C ILE A 131 -31.52 -17.66 5.89
N THR A 132 -31.46 -17.24 7.16
CA THR A 132 -31.93 -15.92 7.57
C THR A 132 -30.73 -15.03 7.84
N ASP A 133 -30.64 -13.88 7.17
CA ASP A 133 -29.55 -12.92 7.39
C ASP A 133 -29.76 -12.07 8.66
N GLU A 134 -28.76 -11.26 9.00
CA GLU A 134 -28.77 -10.35 10.16
C GLU A 134 -29.90 -9.31 10.09
N GLU A 135 -30.38 -9.00 8.88
CA GLU A 135 -31.50 -8.11 8.62
C GLU A 135 -32.88 -8.82 8.63
N GLY A 136 -32.91 -10.13 8.90
CA GLY A 136 -34.15 -10.93 8.99
C GLY A 136 -34.71 -11.37 7.63
N ASN A 137 -33.98 -11.17 6.53
CA ASN A 137 -34.39 -11.62 5.21
C ASN A 137 -34.15 -13.12 5.09
N LYS A 138 -35.20 -13.85 4.69
CA LYS A 138 -35.10 -15.28 4.39
C LYS A 138 -34.77 -15.48 2.92
N THR A 139 -33.83 -16.37 2.65
CA THR A 139 -33.54 -16.81 1.28
C THR A 139 -34.29 -18.10 0.95
N ASP A 140 -34.73 -18.21 -0.30
CA ASP A 140 -35.25 -19.46 -0.85
C ASP A 140 -34.12 -20.22 -1.56
N GLY A 141 -33.88 -21.48 -1.19
CA GLY A 141 -32.87 -22.34 -1.80
C GLY A 141 -32.25 -23.35 -0.85
N TRP A 142 -31.51 -24.31 -1.42
CA TRP A 142 -30.75 -25.33 -0.68
C TRP A 142 -29.31 -24.87 -0.46
N PHE A 143 -28.86 -24.89 0.79
CA PHE A 143 -27.53 -24.46 1.23
C PHE A 143 -26.81 -25.59 1.93
N ASP A 144 -25.50 -25.68 1.76
CA ASP A 144 -24.70 -26.62 2.52
C ASP A 144 -24.94 -26.39 4.02
N TYR A 145 -25.19 -27.48 4.74
CA TYR A 145 -25.51 -27.46 6.16
C TYR A 145 -24.38 -26.82 6.96
N ASP A 146 -23.13 -27.16 6.64
CA ASP A 146 -21.97 -26.62 7.35
C ASP A 146 -21.90 -25.10 7.13
N ASP A 147 -22.14 -24.62 5.90
CA ASP A 147 -22.16 -23.19 5.60
C ASP A 147 -23.29 -22.43 6.33
N LYS A 148 -24.51 -22.99 6.36
CA LYS A 148 -25.62 -22.38 7.10
C LYS A 148 -25.33 -22.34 8.60
N ALA A 149 -24.94 -23.47 9.18
CA ALA A 149 -24.66 -23.55 10.61
C ALA A 149 -23.51 -22.62 11.00
N SER A 150 -22.48 -22.53 10.15
CA SER A 150 -21.35 -21.61 10.31
C SER A 150 -21.80 -20.15 10.27
N TYR A 151 -22.62 -19.78 9.29
CA TYR A 151 -23.13 -18.43 9.17
C TYR A 151 -24.04 -18.05 10.35
N GLU A 152 -24.98 -18.92 10.73
CA GLU A 152 -25.87 -18.69 11.88
C GLU A 152 -25.11 -18.68 13.23
N ALA A 153 -24.03 -19.45 13.37
CA ALA A 153 -23.14 -19.38 14.53
C ALA A 153 -22.36 -18.06 14.55
N LEU A 154 -21.86 -17.61 13.40
CA LEU A 154 -21.16 -16.34 13.25
C LEU A 154 -22.05 -15.15 13.61
N LEU A 155 -23.33 -15.17 13.23
CA LEU A 155 -24.29 -14.11 13.58
C LEU A 155 -24.57 -14.00 15.09
N LYS A 156 -24.29 -15.05 15.88
CA LYS A 156 -24.42 -15.01 17.35
C LYS A 156 -23.26 -14.30 18.04
N LEU A 157 -22.13 -14.15 17.35
CA LEU A 157 -20.96 -13.42 17.88
C LEU A 157 -21.20 -11.91 17.82
N ASP A 158 -20.58 -11.18 18.75
CA ASP A 158 -20.49 -9.73 18.64
C ASP A 158 -19.76 -9.38 17.33
N PRO A 159 -20.19 -8.33 16.58
CA PRO A 159 -19.50 -7.90 15.36
C PRO A 159 -17.97 -7.77 15.51
N LYS A 160 -17.46 -7.45 16.70
CA LYS A 160 -16.01 -7.39 17.00
C LYS A 160 -15.29 -8.72 17.02
N GLU A 161 -16.02 -9.81 17.20
CA GLU A 161 -15.46 -11.16 17.29
C GLU A 161 -15.54 -11.93 15.97
N ARG A 162 -16.32 -11.43 15.00
CA ARG A 162 -16.54 -12.08 13.71
C ARG A 162 -15.31 -11.97 12.81
N ARG A 163 -14.73 -13.11 12.40
CA ARG A 163 -13.59 -13.17 11.47
C ARG A 163 -14.03 -13.57 10.06
N GLY A 164 -13.20 -13.25 9.06
CA GLY A 164 -13.46 -13.57 7.65
C GLY A 164 -13.51 -15.08 7.33
N TRP A 165 -12.90 -15.92 8.18
CA TRP A 165 -12.82 -17.37 8.02
C TRP A 165 -12.92 -18.05 9.38
N HIS A 166 -13.72 -19.12 9.45
CA HIS A 166 -13.86 -19.97 10.63
C HIS A 166 -13.89 -21.44 10.17
N ASP A 167 -13.01 -22.27 10.74
CA ASP A 167 -13.06 -23.72 10.55
C ASP A 167 -14.07 -24.31 11.53
N PHE A 168 -15.09 -24.97 11.02
CA PHE A 168 -16.10 -25.64 11.84
C PHE A 168 -16.05 -27.16 11.64
N ASN A 169 -16.27 -27.89 12.73
CA ASN A 169 -16.26 -29.35 12.73
C ASN A 169 -17.55 -29.90 12.12
N SER A 170 -17.42 -30.92 11.26
CA SER A 170 -18.58 -31.65 10.73
C SER A 170 -19.38 -32.32 11.86
N VAL A 171 -20.70 -32.36 11.72
CA VAL A 171 -21.61 -33.07 12.62
C VAL A 171 -22.23 -34.28 11.92
N THR A 172 -22.70 -35.26 12.70
CA THR A 172 -23.45 -36.39 12.15
C THR A 172 -24.94 -36.14 12.31
N LEU A 173 -25.71 -36.29 11.22
CA LEU A 173 -27.17 -36.26 11.22
C LEU A 173 -27.71 -37.70 11.29
N VAL A 174 -28.72 -37.91 12.12
CA VAL A 174 -29.49 -39.15 12.22
C VAL A 174 -30.79 -38.96 11.44
N ILE A 175 -31.05 -39.86 10.48
CA ILE A 175 -32.23 -39.77 9.61
C ILE A 175 -33.44 -40.34 10.34
N ASP A 176 -34.47 -39.51 10.52
CA ASP A 176 -35.72 -39.87 11.17
C ASP A 176 -36.69 -40.57 10.21
N ASN A 177 -36.84 -40.00 9.01
CA ASN A 177 -37.65 -40.56 7.94
C ASN A 177 -37.32 -39.95 6.57
N PHE A 178 -37.70 -40.67 5.52
CA PHE A 178 -37.68 -40.18 4.14
C PHE A 178 -38.99 -39.46 3.85
N ALA A 179 -38.91 -38.21 3.41
CA ALA A 179 -40.07 -37.36 3.21
C ALA A 179 -39.85 -36.36 2.07
N ASP A 180 -40.81 -36.30 1.14
CA ASP A 180 -40.80 -35.37 0.01
C ASP A 180 -40.80 -33.89 0.42
N ASP A 181 -41.19 -33.58 1.65
CA ASP A 181 -41.19 -32.25 2.27
C ASP A 181 -40.08 -32.07 3.33
N GLY A 182 -39.18 -33.03 3.48
CA GLY A 182 -38.14 -33.05 4.51
C GLY A 182 -37.23 -31.80 4.52
N ALA A 183 -36.68 -31.46 5.69
CA ALA A 183 -35.84 -30.26 5.83
C ALA A 183 -34.44 -30.38 5.21
N TYR A 184 -33.99 -31.61 4.92
CA TYR A 184 -32.62 -31.91 4.49
C TYR A 184 -32.58 -32.66 3.16
N MET A 185 -31.56 -32.38 2.36
CA MET A 185 -31.17 -33.09 1.16
C MET A 185 -29.84 -33.80 1.46
N VAL A 186 -29.86 -35.14 1.47
CA VAL A 186 -28.71 -35.96 1.89
C VAL A 186 -28.24 -36.84 0.73
N PRO A 187 -26.92 -36.98 0.51
CA PRO A 187 -26.41 -37.92 -0.48
C PRO A 187 -26.70 -39.35 0.00
N PHE A 188 -27.13 -40.22 -0.91
CA PHE A 188 -27.45 -41.61 -0.56
C PHE A 188 -26.40 -42.64 -0.96
N ASP A 189 -25.24 -42.20 -1.46
CA ASP A 189 -24.15 -43.06 -1.95
C ASP A 189 -23.53 -43.95 -0.85
N GLY A 190 -23.85 -43.68 0.42
CA GLY A 190 -23.41 -44.46 1.58
C GLY A 190 -24.51 -45.26 2.29
N PHE A 191 -25.74 -45.27 1.76
CA PHE A 191 -26.85 -45.97 2.42
C PHE A 191 -26.83 -47.47 2.12
N SER A 192 -27.23 -48.28 3.11
CA SER A 192 -27.28 -49.73 2.95
C SER A 192 -28.26 -50.13 1.84
N GLU A 193 -27.91 -51.14 1.05
CA GLU A 193 -28.75 -51.62 -0.05
C GLU A 193 -30.16 -51.97 0.46
N GLY A 194 -31.20 -51.40 -0.17
CA GLY A 194 -32.61 -51.59 0.23
C GLY A 194 -33.10 -50.75 1.42
N SER A 195 -32.28 -49.87 2.00
CA SER A 195 -32.68 -49.01 3.13
C SER A 195 -33.55 -47.80 2.75
N ILE A 196 -33.56 -47.40 1.48
CA ILE A 196 -34.39 -46.31 0.97
C ILE A 196 -35.71 -46.91 0.48
N PRO A 197 -36.88 -46.46 0.97
CA PRO A 197 -38.18 -46.89 0.47
C PRO A 197 -38.28 -46.72 -1.05
N ALA A 198 -38.83 -47.71 -1.74
CA ALA A 198 -38.91 -47.71 -3.21
C ALA A 198 -39.69 -46.51 -3.81
N ALA A 199 -40.59 -45.92 -3.02
CA ALA A 199 -41.40 -44.76 -3.42
C ALA A 199 -40.70 -43.40 -3.16
N THR A 200 -39.54 -43.37 -2.50
CA THR A 200 -38.83 -42.12 -2.20
C THR A 200 -38.28 -41.50 -3.48
N LYS A 201 -38.58 -40.21 -3.69
CA LYS A 201 -38.03 -39.45 -4.80
C LYS A 201 -36.54 -39.24 -4.64
N LYS A 202 -35.83 -39.31 -5.77
CA LYS A 202 -34.39 -39.07 -5.86
C LYS A 202 -34.16 -37.78 -6.63
N TYR A 203 -33.09 -37.09 -6.29
CA TYR A 203 -32.72 -35.81 -6.88
C TYR A 203 -31.28 -35.85 -7.37
N SER A 204 -31.01 -35.26 -8.53
CA SER A 204 -29.67 -34.94 -8.96
C SER A 204 -29.31 -33.50 -8.60
N ARG A 205 -28.07 -33.28 -8.20
CA ARG A 205 -27.52 -31.93 -8.01
C ARG A 205 -27.06 -31.35 -9.36
N GLY A 206 -27.57 -30.17 -9.71
CA GLY A 206 -27.09 -29.36 -10.83
C GLY A 206 -26.05 -28.31 -10.43
N ALA A 207 -25.50 -27.60 -11.41
CA ALA A 207 -24.62 -26.45 -11.17
C ALA A 207 -25.38 -25.34 -10.43
N GLY A 208 -24.86 -24.87 -9.30
CA GLY A 208 -25.47 -23.77 -8.56
C GLY A 208 -24.87 -22.41 -8.84
N VAL A 209 -25.32 -21.43 -8.06
CA VAL A 209 -24.89 -20.03 -8.14
C VAL A 209 -24.24 -19.64 -6.81
N GLN A 210 -23.02 -19.08 -6.88
CA GLN A 210 -22.33 -18.56 -5.70
C GLN A 210 -23.03 -17.29 -5.21
N THR A 211 -23.37 -17.27 -3.92
CA THR A 211 -24.01 -16.11 -3.28
C THR A 211 -23.23 -15.70 -2.05
N TRP A 212 -22.91 -14.41 -1.96
CA TRP A 212 -22.14 -13.84 -0.84
C TRP A 212 -23.08 -13.23 0.17
N TYR A 213 -23.02 -13.70 1.42
CA TYR A 213 -23.85 -13.18 2.50
C TYR A 213 -23.10 -12.14 3.29
N LYS A 214 -23.72 -10.97 3.45
CA LYS A 214 -23.10 -9.88 4.19
C LYS A 214 -23.43 -10.01 5.67
N TYR A 215 -22.48 -9.64 6.50
CA TYR A 215 -22.64 -9.51 7.94
C TYR A 215 -21.84 -8.29 8.41
N LYS A 216 -22.22 -7.67 9.51
CA LYS A 216 -21.40 -6.62 10.12
C LYS A 216 -20.20 -7.24 10.83
N ALA A 217 -19.00 -6.73 10.59
CA ALA A 217 -17.80 -7.08 11.33
C ALA A 217 -17.10 -5.81 11.78
N VAL A 218 -16.24 -5.91 12.81
CA VAL A 218 -15.33 -4.81 13.17
C VAL A 218 -13.91 -5.24 12.83
N TYR A 219 -13.20 -4.36 12.14
CA TYR A 219 -11.76 -4.49 11.96
C TYR A 219 -11.09 -3.38 12.78
N THR A 220 -10.04 -3.76 13.50
CA THR A 220 -9.27 -2.86 14.35
C THR A 220 -7.96 -2.52 13.64
N GLU A 221 -7.73 -1.24 13.38
CA GLU A 221 -6.49 -0.73 12.83
C GLU A 221 -5.62 -0.11 13.92
N TYR A 222 -4.33 -0.46 13.98
CA TYR A 222 -3.36 0.23 14.84
C TYR A 222 -2.72 1.38 14.07
N LEU A 223 -3.26 2.59 14.25
CA LEU A 223 -2.90 3.78 13.47
C LEU A 223 -2.91 5.04 14.34
N PRO A 224 -2.23 6.13 13.92
CA PRO A 224 -2.38 7.41 14.59
C PRO A 224 -3.77 8.01 14.35
N GLU A 225 -4.35 8.60 15.39
CA GLU A 225 -5.60 9.33 15.26
C GLU A 225 -5.39 10.62 14.45
N VAL A 226 -6.17 10.74 13.38
CA VAL A 226 -6.16 11.92 12.49
C VAL A 226 -7.42 12.74 12.74
N LYS A 227 -7.23 14.00 13.13
CA LYS A 227 -8.30 14.97 13.34
C LYS A 227 -9.09 15.20 12.06
N VAL A 228 -10.41 15.07 12.15
CA VAL A 228 -11.32 15.50 11.11
C VAL A 228 -11.49 17.02 11.20
N ILE A 229 -11.13 17.73 10.14
CA ILE A 229 -11.22 19.20 10.03
C ILE A 229 -12.23 19.65 8.98
N ALA A 230 -12.75 18.73 8.15
CA ALA A 230 -13.80 19.01 7.18
C ALA A 230 -14.73 17.80 7.00
N ASP A 231 -16.00 18.08 6.74
CA ASP A 231 -17.05 17.07 6.64
C ASP A 231 -16.85 16.10 5.46
N TRP A 232 -16.30 16.56 4.34
CA TRP A 232 -16.27 15.78 3.10
C TRP A 232 -15.42 14.50 3.17
N TYR A 233 -14.49 14.41 4.13
CA TYR A 233 -13.60 13.26 4.30
C TYR A 233 -13.77 12.55 5.66
N LYS A 234 -14.74 12.95 6.50
CA LYS A 234 -14.86 12.45 7.88
C LYS A 234 -15.00 10.94 7.97
N ASP A 235 -15.70 10.35 7.00
CA ASP A 235 -16.01 8.91 6.93
C ASP A 235 -14.89 8.09 6.28
N MET A 236 -13.87 8.72 5.67
CA MET A 236 -12.74 8.00 5.08
C MET A 236 -11.94 7.21 6.14
N ARG A 237 -11.27 6.14 5.74
CA ARG A 237 -10.29 5.41 6.56
C ARG A 237 -9.18 6.34 7.04
N PRO A 238 -8.62 6.14 8.24
CA PRO A 238 -7.60 7.03 8.82
C PRO A 238 -6.42 7.33 7.87
N LEU A 239 -5.90 6.32 7.16
CA LEU A 239 -4.82 6.50 6.18
C LEU A 239 -5.19 7.46 5.03
N MET A 240 -6.46 7.47 4.62
CA MET A 240 -6.95 8.35 3.54
C MET A 240 -7.23 9.77 4.03
N LYS A 241 -7.35 9.99 5.35
CA LYS A 241 -7.56 11.32 5.93
C LYS A 241 -6.31 12.21 5.80
N LEU A 242 -5.10 11.65 5.84
CA LEU A 242 -3.86 12.43 5.70
C LEU A 242 -3.75 13.13 4.34
N PRO A 243 -3.83 12.44 3.19
CA PRO A 243 -3.85 13.11 1.90
C PRO A 243 -5.08 14.01 1.72
N ALA A 244 -6.24 13.68 2.31
CA ALA A 244 -7.41 14.55 2.31
C ALA A 244 -7.17 15.88 3.04
N ILE A 245 -6.48 15.87 4.18
CA ILE A 245 -6.08 17.09 4.92
C ILE A 245 -5.14 17.95 4.09
N ILE A 246 -4.20 17.34 3.37
CA ILE A 246 -3.30 18.05 2.47
C ILE A 246 -4.13 18.79 1.39
N VAL A 247 -5.06 18.10 0.73
CA VAL A 247 -5.96 18.73 -0.25
C VAL A 247 -6.83 19.81 0.42
N GLU A 248 -7.34 19.56 1.63
CA GLU A 248 -8.20 20.51 2.33
C GLU A 248 -7.50 21.84 2.61
N ARG A 249 -6.27 21.77 3.13
CA ARG A 249 -5.50 22.93 3.59
C ARG A 249 -4.66 23.58 2.49
N TYR A 250 -4.16 22.80 1.53
CA TYR A 250 -3.13 23.22 0.59
C TYR A 250 -3.57 23.12 -0.87
N ALA A 251 -4.88 22.99 -1.14
CA ALA A 251 -5.41 22.96 -2.52
C ALA A 251 -4.87 24.09 -3.41
N ASN A 252 -4.64 25.28 -2.86
CA ASN A 252 -4.16 26.46 -3.58
C ASN A 252 -2.74 26.89 -3.20
N SER A 253 -2.00 26.06 -2.45
CA SER A 253 -0.70 26.44 -1.87
C SER A 253 0.24 25.26 -1.69
N ALA A 254 0.19 24.28 -2.60
CA ALA A 254 1.06 23.10 -2.57
C ALA A 254 2.55 23.48 -2.57
N ASP A 255 2.94 24.51 -3.32
CA ASP A 255 4.31 25.05 -3.32
C ASP A 255 4.80 25.43 -1.90
N SER A 256 3.95 26.08 -1.11
CA SER A 256 4.29 26.46 0.27
C SER A 256 4.41 25.26 1.19
N LEU A 257 3.60 24.23 1.00
CA LEU A 257 3.71 22.98 1.76
C LEU A 257 5.04 22.29 1.48
N ILE A 258 5.43 22.19 0.20
CA ILE A 258 6.69 21.58 -0.21
C ILE A 258 7.88 22.33 0.42
N ASP A 259 7.84 23.66 0.42
CA ASP A 259 8.89 24.49 1.04
C ASP A 259 8.96 24.35 2.56
N GLU A 260 7.80 24.31 3.23
CA GLU A 260 7.71 24.14 4.68
C GLU A 260 8.29 22.77 5.08
N VAL A 261 7.90 21.69 4.39
CA VAL A 261 8.44 20.34 4.62
C VAL A 261 9.95 20.29 4.37
N TYR A 262 10.41 20.87 3.26
CA TYR A 262 11.83 20.93 2.94
C TYR A 262 12.63 21.63 4.04
N GLY A 263 12.19 22.83 4.47
CA GLY A 263 12.87 23.62 5.49
C GLY A 263 12.85 22.97 6.87
N LEU A 264 11.79 22.23 7.20
CA LEU A 264 11.68 21.47 8.45
C LEU A 264 12.68 20.33 8.51
N ILE A 265 12.75 19.51 7.45
CA ILE A 265 13.54 18.28 7.41
C ILE A 265 15.01 18.54 7.07
N PHE A 266 15.27 19.36 6.05
CA PHE A 266 16.60 19.60 5.50
C PHE A 266 17.16 20.98 5.91
N GLY A 267 16.76 21.44 7.09
CA GLY A 267 17.24 22.69 7.68
C GLY A 267 18.63 22.59 8.30
N LYS A 268 18.96 23.56 9.16
CA LYS A 268 20.29 23.70 9.77
C LYS A 268 20.75 22.45 10.54
N GLU A 269 19.87 21.82 11.30
CA GLU A 269 20.22 20.62 12.09
C GLU A 269 20.65 19.45 11.19
N PHE A 270 19.99 19.29 10.04
CA PHE A 270 20.34 18.29 9.05
C PHE A 270 21.74 18.57 8.47
N GLU A 271 22.00 19.80 8.03
CA GLU A 271 23.29 20.19 7.48
C GLU A 271 24.44 19.97 8.47
N GLU A 272 24.23 20.32 9.74
CA GLU A 272 25.20 20.10 10.80
C GLU A 272 25.50 18.61 11.00
N ALA A 273 24.47 17.76 11.06
CA ALA A 273 24.63 16.33 11.23
C ALA A 273 25.33 15.68 10.03
N VAL A 274 24.91 16.03 8.80
CA VAL A 274 25.55 15.56 7.56
C VAL A 274 27.02 15.98 7.51
N LYS A 275 27.34 17.21 7.88
CA LYS A 275 28.73 17.69 7.93
C LYS A 275 29.57 16.86 8.91
N VAL A 276 29.03 16.54 10.08
CA VAL A 276 29.74 15.72 11.07
C VAL A 276 29.97 14.29 10.54
N LEU A 277 28.95 13.64 9.96
CA LEU A 277 29.08 12.29 9.41
C LEU A 277 30.03 12.23 8.21
N LYS A 278 30.06 13.26 7.37
CA LYS A 278 31.06 13.35 6.28
C LYS A 278 32.49 13.51 6.79
N SER A 279 32.68 13.97 8.04
CA SER A 279 34.01 14.19 8.66
C SER A 279 34.61 12.97 9.38
N LEU A 280 33.96 11.80 9.31
CA LEU A 280 34.51 10.57 9.86
C LEU A 280 35.76 10.16 9.08
N ASP A 281 36.82 9.79 9.80
CA ASP A 281 37.99 9.13 9.23
C ASP A 281 37.73 7.62 9.05
N ASP A 282 38.68 6.86 8.51
CA ASP A 282 38.46 5.43 8.18
C ASP A 282 38.56 4.49 9.39
N THR A 283 38.71 5.01 10.61
CA THR A 283 38.73 4.18 11.82
C THR A 283 37.36 3.54 12.06
N PRO A 284 37.27 2.20 12.14
CA PRO A 284 36.02 1.49 12.45
C PRO A 284 35.45 1.88 13.81
N VAL A 285 34.15 1.73 13.98
CA VAL A 285 33.44 2.03 15.23
C VAL A 285 32.67 0.82 15.71
N ASP A 286 32.87 0.44 16.97
CA ASP A 286 32.14 -0.66 17.57
C ASP A 286 30.75 -0.24 18.04
N ILE A 287 29.74 -0.96 17.52
CA ILE A 287 28.35 -0.91 17.94
C ILE A 287 28.17 -1.95 19.06
N PRO A 288 27.84 -1.53 20.30
CA PRO A 288 27.72 -2.47 21.41
C PRO A 288 26.44 -3.30 21.30
N SER A 289 26.50 -4.60 21.64
CA SER A 289 25.34 -5.51 21.70
C SER A 289 24.16 -4.94 22.46
N LYS A 290 24.43 -4.21 23.55
CA LYS A 290 23.40 -3.54 24.36
C LYS A 290 22.56 -2.54 23.55
N LEU A 291 23.16 -1.84 22.58
CA LEU A 291 22.42 -0.91 21.73
C LEU A 291 21.53 -1.66 20.73
N ILE A 292 22.01 -2.78 20.19
CA ILE A 292 21.23 -3.65 19.30
C ILE A 292 19.99 -4.17 20.03
N LYS A 293 20.17 -4.68 21.27
CA LYS A 293 19.09 -5.16 22.13
C LYS A 293 18.08 -4.06 22.49
N LEU A 294 18.57 -2.86 22.78
CA LEU A 294 17.71 -1.73 23.13
C LEU A 294 16.86 -1.24 21.95
N LEU A 295 17.36 -1.39 20.72
CA LEU A 295 16.66 -1.00 19.50
C LEU A 295 15.80 -2.12 18.90
N HIS A 296 15.73 -3.29 19.54
CA HIS A 296 15.04 -4.47 19.04
C HIS A 296 15.54 -4.91 17.65
N LEU A 297 16.84 -4.79 17.41
CA LEU A 297 17.47 -5.10 16.11
C LEU A 297 18.12 -6.49 16.07
N GLU A 298 17.95 -7.32 17.11
CA GLU A 298 18.61 -8.62 17.24
C GLU A 298 18.26 -9.58 16.10
N GLU A 299 17.01 -9.55 15.64
CA GLU A 299 16.54 -10.38 14.52
C GLU A 299 17.28 -10.04 13.20
N HIS A 300 17.80 -8.82 13.07
CA HIS A 300 18.41 -8.32 11.85
C HIS A 300 19.94 -8.19 11.92
N LEU A 301 20.49 -7.89 13.10
CA LEU A 301 21.91 -7.59 13.29
C LEU A 301 22.63 -8.63 14.18
N GLY A 302 21.89 -9.61 14.74
CA GLY A 302 22.40 -10.56 15.72
C GLY A 302 22.44 -10.01 17.14
N GLU A 303 22.81 -10.84 18.11
CA GLU A 303 22.84 -10.43 19.53
C GLU A 303 24.17 -9.79 19.96
N ASP A 304 25.23 -10.00 19.18
CA ASP A 304 26.58 -9.56 19.49
C ASP A 304 26.88 -8.16 18.94
N GLY A 305 27.80 -7.46 19.58
CA GLY A 305 28.30 -6.19 19.05
C GLY A 305 29.12 -6.41 17.79
N PHE A 306 29.11 -5.45 16.88
CA PHE A 306 29.88 -5.52 15.63
C PHE A 306 30.62 -4.21 15.36
N SER A 307 31.68 -4.28 14.57
CA SER A 307 32.42 -3.09 14.11
C SER A 307 31.88 -2.64 12.76
N ILE A 308 31.64 -1.33 12.61
CA ILE A 308 31.13 -0.73 11.38
C ILE A 308 32.15 0.23 10.79
N GLN A 309 32.35 0.15 9.48
CA GLN A 309 33.25 1.02 8.74
C GLN A 309 32.61 2.41 8.56
N SER A 310 33.44 3.45 8.54
CA SER A 310 32.95 4.82 8.32
C SER A 310 32.26 5.00 6.97
N ALA A 311 32.69 4.29 5.92
CA ALA A 311 32.01 4.31 4.63
C ALA A 311 30.59 3.73 4.71
N GLN A 312 30.37 2.69 5.51
CA GLN A 312 29.05 2.11 5.74
C GLN A 312 28.13 3.10 6.46
N ILE A 313 28.62 3.81 7.47
CA ILE A 313 27.87 4.88 8.16
C ILE A 313 27.57 6.07 7.22
N LYS A 314 28.53 6.47 6.38
CA LYS A 314 28.32 7.53 5.37
C LYS A 314 27.27 7.13 4.33
N GLY A 315 26.99 5.83 4.13
CA GLY A 315 25.87 5.36 3.32
C GLY A 315 24.51 5.88 3.79
N VAL A 316 24.30 6.06 5.10
CA VAL A 316 23.08 6.69 5.66
C VAL A 316 22.94 8.14 5.17
N VAL A 317 24.04 8.90 5.15
CA VAL A 317 24.08 10.23 4.55
C VAL A 317 23.75 10.16 3.06
N GLY A 318 24.24 9.13 2.37
CA GLY A 318 23.94 8.86 0.96
C GLY A 318 22.43 8.83 0.68
N GLY A 319 21.69 7.98 1.41
CA GLY A 319 20.23 7.89 1.28
C GLY A 319 19.51 9.19 1.61
N LEU A 320 19.95 9.90 2.65
CA LEU A 320 19.37 11.19 3.04
C LEU A 320 19.59 12.30 2.00
N LEU A 321 20.76 12.33 1.34
CA LEU A 321 21.03 13.26 0.24
C LEU A 321 20.19 12.94 -1.00
N VAL A 322 20.01 11.67 -1.33
CA VAL A 322 19.08 11.26 -2.41
C VAL A 322 17.66 11.74 -2.10
N ALA A 323 17.20 11.59 -0.86
CA ALA A 323 15.89 12.09 -0.44
C ALA A 323 15.78 13.63 -0.52
N ARG A 324 16.83 14.35 -0.08
CA ARG A 324 16.91 15.81 -0.22
C ARG A 324 16.85 16.23 -1.68
N GLY A 325 17.67 15.60 -2.53
CA GLY A 325 17.68 15.86 -3.97
C GLY A 325 16.34 15.60 -4.63
N GLY A 326 15.60 14.56 -4.23
CA GLY A 326 14.23 14.32 -4.68
C GLY A 326 13.27 15.47 -4.33
N MET A 327 13.34 15.98 -3.09
CA MET A 327 12.53 17.13 -2.68
C MET A 327 12.94 18.42 -3.40
N GLU A 328 14.24 18.62 -3.66
CA GLU A 328 14.71 19.76 -4.46
C GLU A 328 14.28 19.67 -5.92
N PHE A 329 14.26 18.47 -6.50
CA PHE A 329 13.72 18.23 -7.83
C PHE A 329 12.25 18.64 -7.87
N VAL A 330 11.45 18.25 -6.88
CA VAL A 330 10.05 18.69 -6.75
C VAL A 330 9.98 20.22 -6.60
N GLN A 331 10.76 20.84 -5.70
CA GLN A 331 10.79 22.30 -5.53
C GLN A 331 11.20 23.09 -6.78
N SER A 332 11.83 22.44 -7.77
CA SER A 332 12.19 23.08 -9.03
C SER A 332 10.98 23.35 -9.93
N TYR A 333 9.85 22.67 -9.67
CA TYR A 333 8.60 22.77 -10.41
C TYR A 333 7.52 23.54 -9.66
N GLN A 334 6.59 24.14 -10.41
CA GLN A 334 5.46 24.91 -9.91
C GLN A 334 4.22 24.02 -9.69
N PHE A 335 3.58 24.12 -8.52
CA PHE A 335 2.36 23.38 -8.18
C PHE A 335 1.16 24.34 -7.92
N THR A 336 0.96 25.31 -8.81
CA THR A 336 -0.03 26.42 -8.69
C THR A 336 -1.47 26.06 -9.04
N THR A 337 -1.78 24.80 -9.35
CA THR A 337 -3.16 24.40 -9.71
C THR A 337 -4.03 24.26 -8.48
N ASP A 338 -5.25 24.82 -8.52
CA ASP A 338 -6.27 24.57 -7.50
C ASP A 338 -6.67 23.10 -7.49
N LEU A 339 -6.28 22.38 -6.45
CA LEU A 339 -6.62 20.97 -6.24
C LEU A 339 -7.98 20.75 -5.55
N SER A 340 -8.81 21.80 -5.38
CA SER A 340 -10.11 21.70 -4.70
C SER A 340 -11.08 20.74 -5.39
N PHE A 341 -10.90 20.49 -6.69
CA PHE A 341 -11.66 19.48 -7.42
C PHE A 341 -11.42 18.07 -6.87
N LEU A 342 -10.29 17.80 -6.21
CA LEU A 342 -10.00 16.52 -5.54
C LEU A 342 -10.74 16.33 -4.21
N LYS A 343 -11.44 17.35 -3.67
CA LYS A 343 -12.18 17.27 -2.39
C LYS A 343 -13.45 16.40 -2.49
N ALA A 344 -13.30 15.11 -2.75
CA ALA A 344 -14.38 14.13 -2.90
C ALA A 344 -14.07 12.90 -2.06
N ASN A 345 -15.08 12.11 -1.70
CA ASN A 345 -14.81 10.89 -0.96
C ASN A 345 -14.26 9.80 -1.89
N TRP A 346 -12.93 9.62 -1.91
CA TRP A 346 -12.18 8.67 -2.76
C TRP A 346 -12.50 7.20 -2.49
N GLU A 347 -13.16 6.92 -1.37
CA GLU A 347 -13.57 5.57 -0.97
C GLU A 347 -15.06 5.32 -1.24
N ASN A 348 -15.79 6.34 -1.68
CA ASN A 348 -17.17 6.22 -2.08
C ASN A 348 -17.26 5.74 -3.55
N ARG A 349 -18.19 4.83 -3.84
CA ARG A 349 -18.49 4.37 -5.21
C ARG A 349 -18.92 5.51 -6.14
N GLU A 350 -19.48 6.58 -5.58
CA GLU A 350 -19.88 7.78 -6.32
C GLU A 350 -18.74 8.77 -6.55
N PHE A 351 -17.51 8.46 -6.12
CA PHE A 351 -16.34 9.34 -6.27
C PHE A 351 -16.24 9.95 -7.68
N ASN A 352 -16.33 9.11 -8.71
CA ASN A 352 -16.26 9.56 -10.10
C ASN A 352 -17.36 10.57 -10.47
N THR A 353 -18.58 10.37 -9.96
CA THR A 353 -19.69 11.32 -10.15
C THR A 353 -19.41 12.63 -9.42
N GLN A 354 -18.93 12.57 -8.17
CA GLN A 354 -18.58 13.76 -7.39
C GLN A 354 -17.48 14.61 -8.06
N ILE A 355 -16.46 13.95 -8.61
CA ILE A 355 -15.41 14.64 -9.38
C ILE A 355 -15.99 15.25 -10.65
N LYS A 356 -16.80 14.50 -11.42
CA LYS A 356 -17.47 15.04 -12.62
C LYS A 356 -18.32 16.26 -12.32
N ASP A 357 -19.07 16.24 -11.21
CA ASP A 357 -19.89 17.37 -10.80
C ASP A 357 -19.07 18.60 -10.44
N LYS A 358 -17.93 18.42 -9.75
CA LYS A 358 -16.98 19.51 -9.47
C LYS A 358 -16.32 20.05 -10.73
N LEU A 359 -16.04 19.19 -11.70
CA LEU A 359 -15.48 19.61 -12.99
C LEU A 359 -16.47 20.44 -13.83
N LYS A 360 -17.78 20.47 -13.50
CA LYS A 360 -18.73 21.41 -14.13
C LYS A 360 -18.42 22.88 -13.83
N THR A 361 -17.70 23.15 -12.74
CA THR A 361 -17.24 24.50 -12.38
C THR A 361 -15.79 24.75 -12.81
N TYR A 362 -15.31 24.03 -13.83
CA TYR A 362 -13.95 24.18 -14.34
C TYR A 362 -13.66 25.64 -14.67
N SER A 363 -12.53 26.13 -14.16
CA SER A 363 -12.15 27.54 -14.24
C SER A 363 -10.66 27.67 -14.53
N LYS A 364 -10.20 28.91 -14.74
CA LYS A 364 -8.77 29.16 -14.95
C LYS A 364 -7.93 28.61 -13.80
N ALA A 365 -8.35 28.78 -12.55
CA ALA A 365 -7.60 28.32 -11.36
C ALA A 365 -7.48 26.79 -11.25
N MET A 366 -8.41 26.04 -11.86
CA MET A 366 -8.38 24.57 -11.88
C MET A 366 -7.62 24.02 -13.10
N ASP A 367 -7.29 24.86 -14.08
CA ASP A 367 -6.67 24.44 -15.34
C ASP A 367 -5.14 24.39 -15.23
N PRO A 368 -4.51 23.19 -15.25
CA PRO A 368 -3.08 23.06 -15.03
C PRO A 368 -2.24 23.78 -16.09
N LEU A 369 -2.70 23.78 -17.35
CA LEU A 369 -2.06 24.48 -18.46
C LEU A 369 -2.13 26.01 -18.30
N ALA A 370 -3.26 26.55 -17.83
CA ALA A 370 -3.39 28.00 -17.69
C ALA A 370 -2.72 28.61 -16.46
N ASN A 371 -2.36 27.79 -15.46
CA ASN A 371 -1.71 28.25 -14.23
C ASN A 371 -0.22 27.91 -14.17
N GLY A 372 0.35 27.31 -15.21
CA GLY A 372 1.77 26.97 -15.28
C GLY A 372 2.17 25.82 -14.34
N PHE A 373 1.29 24.83 -14.14
CA PHE A 373 1.63 23.65 -13.35
C PHE A 373 2.75 22.85 -14.04
N LEU A 374 3.70 22.37 -13.24
CA LEU A 374 4.97 21.77 -13.66
C LEU A 374 5.82 22.65 -14.59
N THR A 375 5.57 23.96 -14.65
CA THR A 375 6.55 24.88 -15.24
C THR A 375 7.73 25.09 -14.28
N THR A 376 8.82 25.64 -14.80
CA THR A 376 10.02 25.90 -14.00
C THR A 376 9.74 26.96 -12.94
N ARG A 377 9.74 26.54 -11.67
CA ARG A 377 9.67 27.42 -10.50
C ARG A 377 11.05 27.89 -10.06
N ASN A 378 12.01 26.96 -10.00
CA ASN A 378 13.35 27.26 -9.51
C ASN A 378 14.44 26.38 -10.16
N ALA A 379 15.12 26.91 -11.18
CA ALA A 379 16.20 26.21 -11.86
C ALA A 379 17.43 25.93 -10.95
N TYR A 380 17.65 26.73 -9.90
CA TYR A 380 18.71 26.47 -8.93
C TYR A 380 18.43 25.17 -8.17
N LYS A 381 17.16 24.92 -7.82
CA LYS A 381 16.75 23.69 -7.11
C LYS A 381 16.93 22.44 -7.96
N MET A 382 16.74 22.52 -9.28
CA MET A 382 17.08 21.42 -10.19
C MET A 382 18.58 21.10 -10.17
N ARG A 383 19.44 22.13 -10.14
CA ARG A 383 20.88 21.93 -10.04
C ARG A 383 21.31 21.35 -8.69
N ALA A 384 20.75 21.87 -7.60
CA ALA A 384 20.99 21.35 -6.26
C ALA A 384 20.56 19.87 -6.14
N ALA A 385 19.40 19.52 -6.71
CA ALA A 385 18.94 18.14 -6.80
C ALA A 385 19.97 17.25 -7.49
N LYS A 386 20.48 17.66 -8.65
CA LYS A 386 21.53 16.93 -9.38
C LYS A 386 22.79 16.74 -8.52
N GLU A 387 23.25 17.78 -7.84
CA GLU A 387 24.43 17.73 -6.96
C GLU A 387 24.22 16.73 -5.81
N ASP A 388 23.05 16.74 -5.18
CA ASP A 388 22.71 15.86 -4.07
C ASP A 388 22.46 14.40 -4.45
N PHE A 389 21.80 14.15 -5.59
CA PHE A 389 21.67 12.80 -6.13
C PHE A 389 23.06 12.20 -6.40
N VAL A 390 23.94 12.93 -7.09
CA VAL A 390 25.29 12.41 -7.39
C VAL A 390 26.08 12.16 -6.11
N ALA A 391 26.10 13.12 -5.19
CA ALA A 391 26.81 12.96 -3.92
C ALA A 391 26.23 11.83 -3.06
N GLY A 392 24.91 11.66 -3.07
CA GLY A 392 24.23 10.59 -2.34
C GLY A 392 24.52 9.21 -2.90
N LEU A 393 24.40 9.05 -4.21
CA LEU A 393 24.68 7.79 -4.91
C LEU A 393 26.16 7.39 -4.81
N ASP A 394 27.10 8.34 -4.86
CA ASP A 394 28.53 8.08 -4.63
C ASP A 394 28.78 7.44 -3.24
N LEU A 395 28.12 7.96 -2.20
CA LEU A 395 28.23 7.39 -0.85
C LEU A 395 27.60 6.00 -0.74
N LEU A 396 26.48 5.74 -1.44
CA LEU A 396 25.85 4.42 -1.44
C LEU A 396 26.72 3.37 -2.14
N VAL A 397 27.39 3.74 -3.24
CA VAL A 397 28.38 2.87 -3.92
C VAL A 397 29.56 2.59 -2.99
N ALA A 398 30.11 3.62 -2.33
CA ALA A 398 31.22 3.46 -1.40
C ALA A 398 30.84 2.58 -0.19
N MET A 399 29.62 2.69 0.33
CA MET A 399 29.09 1.80 1.37
C MET A 399 29.09 0.35 0.91
N TYR A 400 28.58 0.09 -0.29
CA TYR A 400 28.53 -1.26 -0.86
C TYR A 400 29.95 -1.84 -1.01
N ASP A 401 30.87 -1.07 -1.58
CA ASP A 401 32.27 -1.51 -1.76
C ASP A 401 32.98 -1.75 -0.42
N SER A 402 32.69 -0.91 0.57
CA SER A 402 33.21 -1.07 1.92
C SER A 402 32.69 -2.32 2.60
N PHE A 403 31.44 -2.73 2.34
CA PHE A 403 30.88 -3.96 2.88
C PHE A 403 31.60 -5.20 2.32
N LEU A 404 31.79 -5.27 1.00
CA LEU A 404 32.46 -6.42 0.38
C LEU A 404 33.95 -6.51 0.72
N SER A 405 34.62 -5.37 0.91
CA SER A 405 36.04 -5.32 1.27
C SER A 405 36.33 -5.51 2.76
N ASP A 406 35.32 -5.49 3.64
CA ASP A 406 35.53 -5.60 5.09
C ASP A 406 36.01 -7.00 5.49
N SER A 407 37.23 -7.12 6.01
CA SER A 407 37.82 -8.39 6.44
C SER A 407 37.06 -9.07 7.59
N ASN A 408 36.30 -8.31 8.36
CA ASN A 408 35.52 -8.83 9.50
C ASN A 408 34.14 -9.35 9.07
N MET A 409 33.69 -9.05 7.85
CA MET A 409 32.43 -9.56 7.33
C MET A 409 32.57 -11.02 6.88
N PRO A 410 31.68 -11.93 7.31
CA PRO A 410 31.66 -13.32 6.87
C PRO A 410 31.56 -13.44 5.34
N GLN A 411 32.30 -14.39 4.74
CA GLN A 411 32.37 -14.54 3.29
C GLN A 411 31.01 -14.92 2.69
N ASP A 412 30.23 -15.75 3.37
CA ASP A 412 28.85 -16.10 2.97
C ASP A 412 27.92 -14.88 2.91
N ALA A 413 28.06 -13.93 3.85
CA ALA A 413 27.33 -12.67 3.83
C ALA A 413 27.73 -11.81 2.61
N LYS A 414 29.03 -11.74 2.29
CA LYS A 414 29.52 -11.03 1.10
C LYS A 414 29.02 -11.65 -0.19
N ASP A 415 29.13 -12.98 -0.31
CA ASP A 415 28.68 -13.73 -1.48
C ASP A 415 27.17 -13.53 -1.70
N LYS A 416 26.39 -13.53 -0.62
CA LYS A 416 24.95 -13.25 -0.68
C LYS A 416 24.67 -11.82 -1.12
N VAL A 417 25.38 -10.82 -0.55
CA VAL A 417 25.20 -9.43 -0.95
C VAL A 417 25.57 -9.22 -2.42
N GLU A 418 26.68 -9.80 -2.87
CA GLU A 418 27.11 -9.71 -4.26
C GLU A 418 26.11 -10.34 -5.23
N LYS A 419 25.61 -11.54 -4.89
CA LYS A 419 24.61 -12.25 -5.69
C LYS A 419 23.27 -11.51 -5.72
N ASP A 420 22.75 -11.12 -4.57
CA ASP A 420 21.38 -10.62 -4.44
C ASP A 420 21.28 -9.11 -4.75
N TYR A 421 22.33 -8.34 -4.52
CA TYR A 421 22.32 -6.86 -4.61
C TYR A 421 23.38 -6.27 -5.56
N GLY A 422 24.24 -7.09 -6.17
CA GLY A 422 25.28 -6.60 -7.11
C GLY A 422 24.72 -5.83 -8.29
N TYR A 423 23.55 -6.22 -8.82
CA TYR A 423 22.88 -5.47 -9.88
C TYR A 423 22.37 -4.11 -9.41
N ILE A 424 21.91 -3.99 -8.15
CA ILE A 424 21.45 -2.72 -7.57
C ILE A 424 22.62 -1.74 -7.49
N LYS A 425 23.81 -2.19 -7.08
CA LYS A 425 25.03 -1.37 -7.16
C LYS A 425 25.28 -0.88 -8.59
N GLY A 426 25.18 -1.78 -9.57
CA GLY A 426 25.32 -1.43 -10.99
C GLY A 426 24.35 -0.34 -11.45
N LEU A 427 23.06 -0.47 -11.08
CA LEU A 427 22.02 0.53 -11.36
C LEU A 427 22.29 1.87 -10.65
N VAL A 428 22.72 1.85 -9.38
CA VAL A 428 23.08 3.07 -8.63
C VAL A 428 24.25 3.78 -9.30
N GLN A 429 25.28 3.04 -9.75
CA GLN A 429 26.44 3.59 -10.45
C GLN A 429 26.07 4.18 -11.82
N SER A 430 25.33 3.44 -12.64
CA SER A 430 24.90 3.92 -13.96
C SER A 430 23.97 5.13 -13.83
N THR A 431 23.07 5.13 -12.84
CA THR A 431 22.23 6.30 -12.50
C THR A 431 23.07 7.51 -12.12
N ARG A 432 24.01 7.36 -11.20
CA ARG A 432 24.92 8.44 -10.82
C ARG A 432 25.66 8.99 -12.03
N ASP A 433 26.24 8.13 -12.86
CA ASP A 433 27.03 8.56 -14.02
C ASP A 433 26.17 9.27 -15.07
N ALA A 434 24.96 8.77 -15.32
CA ALA A 434 24.00 9.38 -16.23
C ALA A 434 23.52 10.76 -15.72
N ILE A 435 23.26 10.91 -14.41
CA ILE A 435 22.93 12.21 -13.82
C ILE A 435 24.12 13.16 -13.94
N LYS A 436 25.33 12.71 -13.57
CA LYS A 436 26.54 13.54 -13.52
C LYS A 436 26.94 14.04 -14.91
N ASN A 437 27.10 13.12 -15.86
CA ASN A 437 27.67 13.37 -17.18
C ASN A 437 26.61 13.67 -18.24
N GLY A 438 25.33 13.43 -17.94
CA GLY A 438 24.27 13.36 -18.93
C GLY A 438 24.29 12.00 -19.63
N GLY A 439 23.12 11.36 -19.72
CA GLY A 439 23.01 10.06 -20.37
C GLY A 439 21.75 9.32 -19.97
N THR A 440 21.68 8.09 -20.47
CA THR A 440 20.55 7.19 -20.28
C THR A 440 20.95 6.00 -19.41
N VAL A 441 20.05 5.62 -18.50
CA VAL A 441 20.17 4.45 -17.64
C VAL A 441 19.27 3.36 -18.20
N ASP A 442 19.79 2.14 -18.31
CA ASP A 442 18.98 0.95 -18.54
C ASP A 442 18.47 0.40 -17.21
N MET A 443 17.17 0.54 -16.98
CA MET A 443 16.50 0.09 -15.76
C MET A 443 16.35 -1.43 -15.70
N LEU A 444 16.64 -2.16 -16.79
CA LEU A 444 16.62 -3.62 -16.86
C LEU A 444 17.98 -4.24 -16.56
N GLN A 445 19.02 -3.46 -16.26
CA GLN A 445 20.36 -3.98 -15.99
C GLN A 445 20.38 -5.02 -14.85
N GLY A 446 21.08 -6.14 -15.11
CA GLY A 446 21.51 -7.16 -14.14
C GLY A 446 20.60 -8.37 -13.96
N GLU A 447 21.20 -9.55 -13.74
CA GLU A 447 20.54 -10.86 -13.89
C GLU A 447 19.34 -11.12 -12.96
N ASN A 448 19.31 -10.51 -11.76
CA ASN A 448 18.24 -10.69 -10.77
C ASN A 448 17.19 -9.56 -10.77
N ASN A 449 17.18 -8.72 -11.82
CA ASN A 449 16.27 -7.60 -11.91
C ASN A 449 14.86 -8.06 -12.32
N TYR A 450 13.92 -8.00 -11.38
CA TYR A 450 12.52 -8.42 -11.62
C TYR A 450 11.83 -7.63 -12.73
N LEU A 451 12.27 -6.40 -13.07
CA LEU A 451 11.66 -5.64 -14.17
C LEU A 451 11.83 -6.34 -15.52
N GLN A 452 12.84 -7.21 -15.67
CA GLN A 452 13.00 -8.07 -16.85
C GLN A 452 11.89 -9.12 -16.99
N THR A 453 11.05 -9.36 -15.98
CA THR A 453 9.88 -10.25 -16.13
C THR A 453 8.78 -9.57 -16.93
N GLU A 454 8.68 -8.24 -16.86
CA GLU A 454 7.60 -7.44 -17.43
C GLU A 454 8.00 -6.70 -18.71
N PHE A 455 9.26 -6.29 -18.82
CA PHE A 455 9.73 -5.39 -19.87
C PHE A 455 10.87 -5.97 -20.72
N THR A 456 10.93 -5.53 -21.98
CA THR A 456 12.06 -5.79 -22.90
C THR A 456 12.92 -4.56 -23.12
N GLU A 457 12.40 -3.38 -22.79
CA GLU A 457 13.11 -2.11 -22.83
C GLU A 457 12.54 -1.23 -21.72
N PHE A 458 13.41 -0.69 -20.88
CA PHE A 458 13.05 0.35 -19.94
C PHE A 458 14.27 1.23 -19.70
N THR A 459 14.32 2.37 -20.37
CA THR A 459 15.43 3.32 -20.24
C THR A 459 14.95 4.67 -19.75
N ILE A 460 15.81 5.36 -18.99
CA ILE A 460 15.54 6.72 -18.50
C ILE A 460 16.74 7.62 -18.81
N ASN A 461 16.52 8.66 -19.61
CA ASN A 461 17.49 9.71 -19.89
C ASN A 461 17.56 10.70 -18.71
N MET A 462 18.44 10.39 -17.77
CA MET A 462 18.71 11.22 -16.59
C MET A 462 19.30 12.59 -16.97
N GLY A 463 20.00 12.70 -18.09
CA GLY A 463 20.50 13.98 -18.59
C GLY A 463 19.38 14.97 -18.91
N THR A 464 18.38 14.51 -19.66
CA THR A 464 17.20 15.31 -20.00
C THR A 464 16.31 15.53 -18.78
N LEU A 465 16.10 14.50 -17.96
CA LEU A 465 15.23 14.57 -16.77
C LEU A 465 15.62 15.70 -15.82
N PHE A 466 16.93 15.92 -15.62
CA PHE A 466 17.47 16.99 -14.77
C PHE A 466 17.60 18.35 -15.49
N THR A 467 16.87 18.56 -16.59
CA THR A 467 16.74 19.86 -17.24
C THR A 467 15.53 20.62 -16.66
N PRO A 468 15.67 21.89 -16.25
CA PRO A 468 14.54 22.67 -15.75
C PRO A 468 13.39 22.73 -16.75
N GLY A 469 12.18 22.33 -16.31
CA GLY A 469 10.99 22.35 -17.16
C GLY A 469 10.86 21.17 -18.12
N ALA A 470 11.70 20.14 -18.01
CA ALA A 470 11.60 18.92 -18.83
C ALA A 470 10.21 18.27 -18.72
N LEU A 471 9.60 18.31 -17.54
CA LEU A 471 8.29 17.74 -17.24
C LEU A 471 7.12 18.74 -17.27
N LYS A 472 7.28 19.91 -17.91
CA LYS A 472 6.15 20.84 -18.08
C LYS A 472 5.00 20.16 -18.83
N ILE A 473 3.75 20.50 -18.49
CA ILE A 473 2.58 19.79 -19.04
C ILE A 473 2.53 19.86 -20.57
N GLU A 474 3.01 20.94 -21.18
CA GLU A 474 3.04 21.07 -22.64
C GLU A 474 3.96 20.04 -23.33
N ASN A 475 4.88 19.42 -22.58
CA ASN A 475 5.69 18.29 -23.06
C ASN A 475 5.00 16.94 -22.82
N LEU A 476 3.98 16.89 -21.96
CA LEU A 476 3.32 15.67 -21.50
C LEU A 476 1.98 15.40 -22.18
N PHE A 477 1.40 16.36 -22.90
CA PHE A 477 0.10 16.22 -23.56
C PHE A 477 0.13 16.70 -25.00
N GLU A 478 -0.62 16.03 -25.86
CA GLU A 478 -0.89 16.57 -27.20
C GLU A 478 -1.72 17.86 -27.09
N LEU A 479 -1.25 18.92 -27.75
CA LEU A 479 -1.90 20.23 -27.77
C LEU A 479 -2.38 20.64 -29.17
N ASP A 480 -3.43 21.44 -29.24
CA ASP A 480 -3.86 22.19 -30.42
C ASP A 480 -3.64 23.68 -30.14
N GLY A 481 -2.44 24.20 -30.43
CA GLY A 481 -2.00 25.50 -29.92
C GLY A 481 -1.67 25.42 -28.42
N ASN A 482 -2.37 26.18 -27.59
CA ASN A 482 -2.18 26.25 -26.13
C ASN A 482 -3.26 25.51 -25.31
N LYS A 483 -4.10 24.71 -25.98
CA LYS A 483 -5.19 23.93 -25.36
C LYS A 483 -4.94 22.43 -25.57
N PRO A 484 -5.44 21.55 -24.68
CA PRO A 484 -5.40 20.11 -24.88
C PRO A 484 -6.08 19.73 -26.20
N LYS A 485 -5.43 18.88 -26.98
CA LYS A 485 -6.03 18.32 -28.19
C LYS A 485 -7.03 17.25 -27.81
N ILE A 486 -8.31 17.57 -27.97
CA ILE A 486 -9.40 16.60 -27.78
C ILE A 486 -9.54 15.80 -29.08
N SER A 487 -9.28 14.50 -28.98
CA SER A 487 -9.40 13.54 -30.08
C SER A 487 -10.47 12.49 -29.77
N THR A 488 -10.67 11.54 -30.68
CA THR A 488 -11.59 10.42 -30.50
C THR A 488 -10.78 9.14 -30.32
N SER A 489 -11.02 8.44 -29.21
CA SER A 489 -10.34 7.18 -28.89
C SER A 489 -10.78 6.05 -29.83
N LYS A 490 -10.06 4.92 -29.80
CA LYS A 490 -10.43 3.68 -30.52
C LYS A 490 -11.85 3.18 -30.20
N ARG A 491 -12.41 3.57 -29.04
CA ARG A 491 -13.78 3.22 -28.60
C ARG A 491 -14.81 4.29 -28.95
N ASN A 492 -14.47 5.22 -29.85
CA ASN A 492 -15.32 6.33 -30.27
C ASN A 492 -15.76 7.26 -29.12
N ARG A 493 -14.86 7.50 -28.16
CA ARG A 493 -15.08 8.41 -27.02
C ARG A 493 -14.11 9.57 -27.01
N PRO A 494 -14.52 10.79 -26.59
CA PRO A 494 -13.62 11.93 -26.46
C PRO A 494 -12.45 11.62 -25.52
N CYS A 495 -11.22 11.90 -25.96
CA CYS A 495 -10.03 11.69 -25.15
C CYS A 495 -8.98 12.79 -25.33
N ILE A 496 -8.07 12.89 -24.37
CA ILE A 496 -6.79 13.60 -24.49
C ILE A 496 -5.66 12.58 -24.49
N THR A 497 -4.55 12.88 -25.16
CA THR A 497 -3.37 12.01 -25.18
C THR A 497 -2.35 12.55 -24.18
N PHE A 498 -2.01 11.74 -23.18
CA PHE A 498 -0.79 11.91 -22.41
C PHE A 498 0.35 11.20 -23.15
N THR A 499 1.44 11.90 -23.40
CA THR A 499 2.61 11.37 -24.10
C THR A 499 3.78 11.33 -23.13
N LEU A 500 4.34 10.14 -22.93
CA LEU A 500 5.63 9.99 -22.25
C LEU A 500 6.69 10.72 -23.09
N PRO A 501 7.48 11.66 -22.51
CA PRO A 501 8.52 12.35 -23.27
C PRO A 501 9.55 11.33 -23.74
N ASN A 502 9.58 11.07 -25.06
CA ASN A 502 10.45 10.04 -25.63
C ASN A 502 11.95 10.37 -25.47
N ASP A 503 12.28 11.62 -25.21
CA ASP A 503 13.62 12.09 -24.88
C ASP A 503 14.00 11.86 -23.41
N ILE A 504 13.06 11.40 -22.58
CA ILE A 504 13.23 11.09 -21.15
C ILE A 504 13.02 9.61 -20.84
N VAL A 505 11.97 8.95 -21.34
CA VAL A 505 11.66 7.55 -21.01
C VAL A 505 11.32 6.75 -22.26
N GLU A 506 11.92 5.56 -22.39
CA GLU A 506 11.51 4.54 -23.35
C GLU A 506 11.10 3.28 -22.58
N LEU A 507 9.90 2.77 -22.84
CA LEU A 507 9.33 1.62 -22.12
C LEU A 507 8.60 0.69 -23.08
N LYS A 508 8.95 -0.60 -23.04
CA LYS A 508 8.36 -1.65 -23.87
C LYS A 508 8.12 -2.92 -23.06
N ASP A 509 6.88 -3.41 -23.03
CA ASP A 509 6.57 -4.68 -22.37
C ASP A 509 7.09 -5.89 -23.17
N LYS A 510 6.97 -7.09 -22.59
CA LYS A 510 7.31 -8.35 -23.26
C LYS A 510 6.46 -8.71 -24.47
N ASN A 511 5.28 -8.12 -24.61
CA ASN A 511 4.40 -8.33 -25.76
C ASN A 511 4.78 -7.41 -26.94
N GLY A 512 5.80 -6.56 -26.75
CA GLY A 512 6.26 -5.61 -27.73
C GLY A 512 5.46 -4.31 -27.77
N ASN A 513 4.55 -4.09 -26.81
CA ASN A 513 3.80 -2.84 -26.69
C ASN A 513 4.74 -1.74 -26.21
N VAL A 514 4.82 -0.67 -26.98
CA VAL A 514 5.56 0.55 -26.61
C VAL A 514 4.62 1.48 -25.85
N PHE A 515 4.99 1.84 -24.63
CA PHE A 515 4.26 2.83 -23.85
C PHE A 515 4.76 4.21 -24.24
N LYS A 516 3.99 4.87 -25.11
CA LYS A 516 4.28 6.22 -25.58
C LYS A 516 3.09 7.14 -25.37
N ASP A 517 1.96 6.75 -25.93
CA ASP A 517 0.74 7.55 -25.91
C ASP A 517 -0.36 6.84 -25.13
N ILE A 518 -0.81 7.48 -24.05
CA ILE A 518 -1.91 7.02 -23.21
C ILE A 518 -3.13 7.89 -23.50
N GLN A 519 -4.15 7.29 -24.13
CA GLN A 519 -5.43 7.95 -24.36
C GLN A 519 -6.26 7.95 -23.08
N ILE A 520 -6.52 9.13 -22.52
CA ILE A 520 -7.35 9.34 -21.33
C ILE A 520 -8.76 9.70 -21.80
N ASP A 521 -9.74 8.81 -21.57
CA ASP A 521 -11.16 9.07 -21.83
C ASP A 521 -11.65 10.18 -20.89
N ILE A 522 -12.15 11.27 -21.49
CA ILE A 522 -12.69 12.42 -20.74
C ILE A 522 -14.21 12.52 -20.84
N GLY A 523 -14.87 11.65 -21.63
CA GLY A 523 -16.33 11.57 -21.73
C GLY A 523 -17.03 12.94 -21.84
N ASP A 524 -18.04 13.15 -21.01
CA ASP A 524 -18.87 14.37 -20.97
C ASP A 524 -18.08 15.64 -20.57
N PHE A 525 -16.92 15.50 -19.93
CA PHE A 525 -16.07 16.64 -19.59
C PHE A 525 -15.49 17.33 -20.83
N ALA A 526 -15.43 16.63 -21.98
CA ALA A 526 -14.94 17.20 -23.22
C ALA A 526 -15.67 18.49 -23.63
N ASP A 527 -16.98 18.57 -23.43
CA ASP A 527 -17.75 19.75 -23.83
C ASP A 527 -17.52 20.93 -22.87
N THR A 528 -17.36 20.64 -21.58
CA THR A 528 -16.96 21.66 -20.58
C THR A 528 -15.59 22.23 -20.93
N LEU A 529 -14.62 21.36 -21.27
CA LEU A 529 -13.27 21.77 -21.64
C LEU A 529 -13.25 22.58 -22.95
N LYS A 530 -14.01 22.15 -23.97
CA LYS A 530 -14.16 22.91 -25.23
C LYS A 530 -14.72 24.30 -24.97
N GLU A 531 -15.78 24.40 -24.18
CA GLU A 531 -16.43 25.68 -23.89
C GLU A 531 -15.51 26.62 -23.11
N PHE A 532 -14.75 26.08 -22.15
CA PHE A 532 -13.74 26.85 -21.42
C PHE A 532 -12.68 27.47 -22.34
N TYR A 533 -12.16 26.71 -23.32
CA TYR A 533 -11.13 27.20 -24.25
C TYR A 533 -11.67 28.00 -25.45
N LYS A 534 -12.98 28.04 -25.71
CA LYS A 534 -13.55 29.00 -26.70
C LYS A 534 -13.54 30.44 -26.20
N ASN A 535 -13.60 30.62 -24.88
CA ASN A 535 -13.76 31.91 -24.22
C ASN A 535 -12.42 32.55 -23.78
N LYS A 536 -11.29 32.01 -24.25
CA LYS A 536 -9.92 32.50 -24.07
C LYS A 536 -9.26 32.67 -25.43
#